data_AF-A0A519HKQ0-F1
#
_entry.id   AF-A0A519HKQ0-F1
#
_cell.length_a   1.000
_cell.length_b   1.000
_cell.length_c   1.000
_cell.angle_alpha   90.00
_cell.angle_beta   90.00
_cell.angle_gamma   90.00
#
_symmetry.space_group_name_H-M   'P 1'
#
loop_
_entity.id
_entity.type
_entity.pdbx_description
1 polymer ?
#
loop_
_entity_poly.entity_id
_entity_poly.type
_entity_poly.pdbx_seq_one_letter_code
_entity_poly.pdbx_strand_id
1 'polypeptide(L)'
;MIDTRIGQAPLAEFIDRRLLPAGTLGELSGDTYLAQADWFGSGLERRVAAAWRTPLSALTCGQARVLVGQRLGLQWLARPVAAFVRAYPQAECDLYEGDLTIASLCALDEFLTFAPDETVLMVHADFGWIERELTEDPDLRLAARALGALTAVRDSLGALETT
;
A
#
# COMPACT_ATOMS: atom_id res chain seq x y z
N MET A 1 12.42 -0.31 -17.53
CA MET A 1 11.42 0.74 -17.80
C MET A 1 10.08 0.13 -17.44
N ILE A 2 9.64 0.37 -16.20
CA ILE A 2 8.34 -0.12 -15.74
C ILE A 2 7.27 0.75 -16.41
N ASP A 3 6.26 0.09 -16.93
CA ASP A 3 5.20 0.68 -17.72
C ASP A 3 4.13 1.25 -16.78
N THR A 4 3.73 2.51 -17.00
CA THR A 4 2.63 3.17 -16.28
C THR A 4 1.30 2.42 -16.37
N ARG A 5 1.22 1.35 -17.19
CA ARG A 5 0.15 0.34 -17.19
C ARG A 5 -0.12 -0.32 -15.83
N ILE A 6 0.86 -0.43 -14.92
CA ILE A 6 0.63 -1.12 -13.63
C ILE A 6 -0.46 -0.43 -12.80
N GLY A 7 -0.50 0.90 -12.77
CA GLY A 7 -1.50 1.64 -11.98
C GLY A 7 -2.95 1.34 -12.35
N GLN A 8 -3.21 0.99 -13.61
CA GLN A 8 -4.53 0.63 -14.11
C GLN A 8 -4.81 -0.88 -14.04
N ALA A 9 -3.77 -1.70 -13.91
CA ALA A 9 -3.92 -3.14 -13.79
C ALA A 9 -4.56 -3.52 -12.44
N PRO A 10 -5.47 -4.51 -12.41
CA PRO A 10 -6.00 -5.05 -11.17
C PRO A 10 -4.87 -5.61 -10.28
N LEU A 11 -4.90 -5.27 -8.98
CA LEU A 11 -3.95 -5.80 -8.00
C LEU A 11 -3.93 -7.34 -8.00
N ALA A 12 -5.10 -7.94 -8.23
CA ALA A 12 -5.34 -9.38 -8.31
C ALA A 12 -4.56 -10.12 -9.43
N GLU A 13 -3.93 -9.41 -10.35
CA GLU A 13 -3.07 -10.01 -11.39
C GLU A 13 -1.64 -10.31 -10.88
N PHE A 14 -1.24 -9.69 -9.76
CA PHE A 14 0.14 -9.71 -9.26
C PHE A 14 0.30 -10.47 -7.94
N ILE A 15 -0.81 -10.93 -7.35
CA ILE A 15 -0.83 -11.62 -6.05
C ILE A 15 -1.73 -12.87 -6.11
N ASP A 16 -1.62 -13.74 -5.11
CA ASP A 16 -2.60 -14.82 -4.93
C ASP A 16 -3.98 -14.19 -4.62
N ARG A 17 -4.96 -14.47 -5.49
CA ARG A 17 -6.33 -13.96 -5.36
C ARG A 17 -6.99 -14.36 -4.03
N ARG A 18 -6.53 -15.43 -3.38
CA ARG A 18 -7.02 -15.84 -2.05
C ARG A 18 -6.71 -14.82 -0.95
N LEU A 19 -5.78 -13.90 -1.21
CA LEU A 19 -5.45 -12.80 -0.29
C LEU A 19 -6.49 -11.67 -0.35
N LEU A 20 -7.35 -11.65 -1.36
CA LEU A 20 -8.39 -10.63 -1.51
C LEU A 20 -9.73 -11.18 -0.98
N PRO A 21 -10.32 -10.52 0.03
CA PRO A 21 -11.67 -10.87 0.45
C PRO A 21 -12.68 -10.58 -0.67
N ALA A 22 -13.79 -11.33 -0.65
CA ALA A 22 -14.88 -11.11 -1.59
C ALA A 22 -15.64 -9.82 -1.25
N GLY A 23 -16.10 -9.11 -2.29
CA GLY A 23 -16.89 -7.88 -2.15
C GLY A 23 -16.07 -6.60 -2.28
N THR A 24 -16.70 -5.49 -1.90
CA THR A 24 -16.13 -4.14 -1.89
C THR A 24 -15.74 -3.73 -0.47
N LEU A 25 -14.93 -2.67 -0.32
CA LEU A 25 -14.63 -2.15 1.01
C LEU A 25 -15.87 -1.59 1.72
N GLY A 26 -16.82 -1.01 0.99
CA GLY A 26 -18.08 -0.55 1.57
C GLY A 26 -18.91 -1.70 2.17
N GLU A 27 -18.97 -2.84 1.49
CA GLU A 27 -19.65 -4.03 2.01
C GLU A 27 -18.93 -4.63 3.22
N LEU A 28 -17.60 -4.73 3.15
CA LEU A 28 -16.78 -5.34 4.21
C LEU A 28 -16.73 -4.51 5.49
N SER A 29 -16.71 -3.18 5.35
CA SER A 29 -16.70 -2.25 6.48
C SER A 29 -18.08 -1.94 7.04
N GLY A 30 -19.14 -2.16 6.25
CA GLY A 30 -20.47 -1.62 6.53
C GLY A 30 -20.54 -0.09 6.38
N ASP A 31 -19.46 0.57 5.93
CA ASP A 31 -19.40 2.01 5.74
C ASP A 31 -19.70 2.38 4.29
N THR A 32 -20.92 2.85 4.07
CA THR A 32 -21.35 3.38 2.77
C THR A 32 -21.09 4.88 2.61
N TYR A 33 -20.65 5.60 3.64
CA TYR A 33 -20.46 7.04 3.58
C TYR A 33 -19.29 7.41 2.65
N LEU A 34 -18.16 6.70 2.76
CA LEU A 34 -17.02 6.88 1.87
C LEU A 34 -17.33 6.56 0.40
N ALA A 35 -18.43 5.85 0.13
CA ALA A 35 -18.90 5.55 -1.22
C ALA A 35 -19.67 6.72 -1.89
N GLN A 36 -20.00 7.78 -1.14
CA GLN A 36 -20.97 8.82 -1.55
C GLN A 36 -20.33 10.17 -1.95
N ALA A 37 -19.11 10.17 -2.53
CA ALA A 37 -18.55 11.43 -3.03
C ALA A 37 -19.53 12.09 -4.04
N ASP A 38 -19.96 13.30 -3.71
CA ASP A 38 -20.87 14.09 -4.54
C ASP A 38 -20.11 14.82 -5.67
N TRP A 39 -20.84 15.55 -6.50
CA TRP A 39 -20.23 16.32 -7.59
C TRP A 39 -19.31 17.44 -7.10
N PHE A 40 -19.46 17.88 -5.85
CA PHE A 40 -18.67 18.96 -5.23
C PHE A 40 -17.41 18.45 -4.53
N GLY A 41 -17.29 17.13 -4.35
CA GLY A 41 -16.10 16.48 -3.80
C GLY A 41 -14.84 16.76 -4.62
N SER A 42 -13.74 16.91 -3.89
CA SER A 42 -12.38 17.00 -4.42
C SER A 42 -12.04 15.78 -5.29
N GLY A 43 -11.01 15.93 -6.13
CA GLY A 43 -10.51 14.82 -6.95
C GLY A 43 -10.13 13.59 -6.13
N LEU A 44 -9.55 13.79 -4.95
CA LEU A 44 -9.18 12.70 -4.03
C LEU A 44 -10.41 11.98 -3.49
N GLU A 45 -11.43 12.72 -3.01
CA GLU A 45 -12.67 12.12 -2.50
C GLU A 45 -13.37 11.27 -3.55
N ARG A 46 -13.42 11.74 -4.81
CA ARG A 46 -13.99 10.97 -5.91
C ARG A 46 -13.20 9.70 -6.21
N ARG A 47 -11.87 9.75 -6.14
CA ARG A 47 -11.00 8.57 -6.32
C ARG A 47 -11.16 7.56 -5.19
N VAL A 48 -11.24 8.03 -3.95
CA VAL A 48 -11.52 7.18 -2.79
C VAL A 48 -12.89 6.53 -2.93
N ALA A 49 -13.94 7.29 -3.24
CA ALA A 49 -15.30 6.74 -3.39
C ALA A 49 -15.43 5.76 -4.57
N ALA A 50 -14.67 5.97 -5.65
CA ALA A 50 -14.58 5.00 -6.73
C ALA A 50 -13.91 3.71 -6.21
N ALA A 51 -12.73 3.81 -5.61
CA ALA A 51 -11.99 2.67 -5.09
C ALA A 51 -12.76 1.89 -4.00
N TRP A 52 -13.50 2.59 -3.14
CA TRP A 52 -14.30 2.02 -2.05
C TRP A 52 -15.44 1.13 -2.54
N ARG A 53 -15.99 1.45 -3.73
CA ARG A 53 -17.06 0.69 -4.41
C ARG A 53 -16.54 -0.35 -5.40
N THR A 54 -15.24 -0.35 -5.69
CA THR A 54 -14.67 -1.35 -6.59
C THR A 54 -14.61 -2.70 -5.86
N PRO A 55 -15.09 -3.81 -6.46
CA PRO A 55 -14.83 -5.13 -5.93
C PRO A 55 -13.33 -5.34 -5.75
N LEU A 56 -12.89 -5.91 -4.63
CA LEU A 56 -11.45 -6.05 -4.34
C LEU A 56 -10.69 -6.86 -5.40
N SER A 57 -11.37 -7.78 -6.08
CA SER A 57 -10.84 -8.54 -7.22
C SER A 57 -10.56 -7.70 -8.47
N ALA A 58 -11.19 -6.53 -8.59
CA ALA A 58 -11.03 -5.57 -9.68
C ALA A 58 -10.35 -4.26 -9.23
N LEU A 59 -9.96 -4.14 -7.96
CA LEU A 59 -9.28 -2.97 -7.42
C LEU A 59 -7.93 -2.81 -8.12
N THR A 60 -7.71 -1.68 -8.77
CA THR A 60 -6.44 -1.43 -9.47
C THR A 60 -5.31 -1.11 -8.49
N CYS A 61 -4.06 -1.29 -8.92
CA CYS A 61 -2.90 -0.89 -8.10
C CYS A 61 -2.95 0.59 -7.71
N GLY A 62 -3.36 1.48 -8.63
CA GLY A 62 -3.53 2.90 -8.34
C GLY A 62 -4.67 3.20 -7.36
N GLN A 63 -5.76 2.44 -7.39
CA GLN A 63 -6.82 2.54 -6.39
C GLN A 63 -6.35 2.05 -5.02
N ALA A 64 -5.63 0.93 -4.96
CA ALA A 64 -5.02 0.42 -3.74
C ALA A 64 -4.06 1.45 -3.13
N ARG A 65 -3.21 2.08 -3.97
CA ARG A 65 -2.33 3.16 -3.54
C ARG A 65 -3.09 4.33 -2.92
N VAL A 66 -4.16 4.79 -3.56
CA VAL A 66 -4.96 5.90 -3.01
C VAL A 66 -5.49 5.55 -1.63
N LEU A 67 -6.06 4.35 -1.48
CA LEU A 67 -6.62 3.89 -0.21
C LEU A 67 -5.56 3.75 0.88
N VAL A 68 -4.44 3.09 0.58
CA VAL A 68 -3.32 2.92 1.52
C VAL A 68 -2.72 4.26 1.91
N GLY A 69 -2.53 5.17 0.95
CA GLY A 69 -2.01 6.51 1.20
C GLY A 69 -2.91 7.36 2.11
N GLN A 70 -4.23 7.09 2.10
CA GLN A 70 -5.20 7.71 3.03
C GLN A 70 -5.47 6.88 4.29
N ARG A 71 -4.77 5.75 4.47
CA ARG A 71 -4.98 4.78 5.58
C ARG A 71 -6.40 4.25 5.65
N LEU A 72 -7.05 4.06 4.50
CA LEU A 72 -8.43 3.57 4.41
C LEU A 72 -8.44 2.08 4.06
N GLY A 73 -9.32 1.32 4.73
CA GLY A 73 -9.54 -0.10 4.43
C GLY A 73 -8.35 -1.02 4.73
N LEU A 74 -7.37 -0.58 5.52
CA LEU A 74 -6.14 -1.33 5.78
C LEU A 74 -6.37 -2.71 6.40
N GLN A 75 -7.44 -2.89 7.18
CA GLN A 75 -7.82 -4.20 7.72
C GLN A 75 -8.00 -5.27 6.64
N TRP A 76 -8.43 -4.89 5.43
CA TRP A 76 -8.61 -5.82 4.30
C TRP A 76 -7.51 -5.71 3.25
N LEU A 77 -6.81 -4.57 3.20
CA LEU A 77 -5.79 -4.29 2.18
C LEU A 77 -4.35 -4.59 2.63
N ALA A 78 -4.04 -4.57 3.93
CA ALA A 78 -2.66 -4.71 4.42
C ALA A 78 -2.02 -6.00 3.89
N ARG A 79 -2.73 -7.12 4.00
CA ARG A 79 -2.26 -8.43 3.55
C ARG A 79 -1.94 -8.51 2.04
N PRO A 80 -2.90 -8.25 1.13
CA PRO A 80 -2.63 -8.29 -0.31
C PRO A 80 -1.61 -7.24 -0.75
N VAL A 81 -1.60 -6.05 -0.14
CA VAL A 81 -0.65 -4.99 -0.48
C VAL A 81 0.77 -5.34 -0.01
N ALA A 82 0.94 -5.90 1.19
CA ALA A 82 2.25 -6.34 1.67
C ALA A 82 2.85 -7.41 0.73
N ALA A 83 2.04 -8.36 0.29
CA ALA A 83 2.45 -9.37 -0.68
C ALA A 83 2.88 -8.75 -2.02
N PHE A 84 2.13 -7.77 -2.51
CA PHE A 84 2.45 -7.03 -3.73
C PHE A 84 3.76 -6.23 -3.60
N VAL A 85 3.88 -5.40 -2.56
CA VAL A 85 5.05 -4.53 -2.32
C VAL A 85 6.31 -5.36 -2.17
N ARG A 86 6.24 -6.51 -1.49
CA ARG A 86 7.37 -7.43 -1.39
C ARG A 86 7.88 -7.89 -2.76
N ALA A 87 6.96 -8.20 -3.68
CA ALA A 87 7.30 -8.72 -5.01
C ALA A 87 7.68 -7.60 -6.00
N TYR A 88 7.09 -6.42 -5.86
CA TYR A 88 7.22 -5.29 -6.79
C TYR A 88 7.46 -3.96 -6.04
N PRO A 89 8.57 -3.83 -5.29
CA PRO A 89 8.80 -2.69 -4.40
C PRO A 89 8.97 -1.35 -5.12
N GLN A 90 9.29 -1.37 -6.42
CA GLN A 90 9.45 -0.21 -7.30
C GLN A 90 8.30 -0.09 -8.32
N ALA A 91 7.14 -0.71 -8.10
CA ALA A 91 6.01 -0.51 -9.02
C ALA A 91 5.45 0.93 -8.93
N GLU A 92 5.31 1.61 -10.07
CA GLU A 92 4.54 2.86 -10.16
C GLU A 92 3.04 2.53 -10.21
N CYS A 93 2.32 2.90 -9.16
CA CYS A 93 0.89 2.61 -9.05
C CYS A 93 0.01 3.84 -9.36
N ASP A 94 0.49 5.05 -9.12
CA ASP A 94 -0.29 6.29 -9.33
C ASP A 94 0.57 7.51 -9.70
N LEU A 95 1.56 7.85 -8.89
CA LEU A 95 2.28 9.12 -8.98
C LEU A 95 3.74 9.00 -9.42
N TYR A 96 4.43 8.00 -8.88
CA TYR A 96 5.86 7.79 -9.09
C TYR A 96 6.25 6.35 -8.72
N GLU A 97 7.45 5.96 -9.12
CA GLU A 97 7.99 4.63 -8.89
C GLU A 97 8.04 4.28 -7.39
N GLY A 98 7.40 3.17 -6.99
CA GLY A 98 7.37 2.73 -5.60
C GLY A 98 6.44 3.54 -4.68
N ASP A 99 5.54 4.35 -5.22
CA ASP A 99 4.59 5.16 -4.42
C ASP A 99 3.69 4.34 -3.47
N LEU A 100 3.26 3.15 -3.87
CA LEU A 100 2.53 2.22 -2.99
C LEU A 100 3.44 1.67 -1.90
N THR A 101 4.72 1.41 -2.20
CA THR A 101 5.72 0.98 -1.22
C THR A 101 5.92 2.04 -0.15
N ILE A 102 6.16 3.29 -0.56
CA ILE A 102 6.34 4.42 0.38
C ILE A 102 5.10 4.60 1.25
N ALA A 103 3.90 4.53 0.65
CA ALA A 103 2.64 4.62 1.40
C ALA A 103 2.49 3.47 2.42
N SER A 104 2.84 2.24 2.03
CA SER A 104 2.74 1.05 2.89
C SER A 104 3.73 1.10 4.05
N LEU A 105 4.98 1.49 3.79
CA LEU A 105 5.99 1.68 4.83
C LEU A 105 5.65 2.84 5.79
N CYS A 106 4.96 3.87 5.31
CA CYS A 106 4.45 4.92 6.20
C CYS A 106 3.32 4.42 7.11
N ALA A 107 2.57 3.39 6.70
CA ALA A 107 1.46 2.76 7.43
C ALA A 107 1.86 1.41 8.08
N LEU A 108 3.16 1.24 8.37
CA LEU A 108 3.72 -0.06 8.73
C LEU A 108 3.15 -0.63 10.05
N ASP A 109 2.82 0.23 11.02
CA ASP A 109 2.21 -0.17 12.29
C ASP A 109 0.82 -0.81 12.07
N GLU A 110 0.01 -0.24 11.20
CA GLU A 110 -1.29 -0.82 10.83
C GLU A 110 -1.11 -2.12 10.04
N PHE A 111 -0.09 -2.20 9.19
CA PHE A 111 0.23 -3.42 8.46
C PHE A 111 0.64 -4.55 9.40
N LEU A 112 1.49 -4.27 10.39
CA LEU A 112 1.85 -5.22 11.44
C LEU A 112 0.63 -5.66 12.28
N THR A 113 -0.34 -4.75 12.48
CA THR A 113 -1.57 -5.05 13.21
C THR A 113 -2.50 -5.97 12.41
N PHE A 114 -2.71 -5.70 11.12
CA PHE A 114 -3.73 -6.36 10.31
C PHE A 114 -3.22 -7.55 9.48
N ALA A 115 -1.92 -7.61 9.20
CA ALA A 115 -1.28 -8.64 8.39
C ALA A 115 0.16 -8.90 8.83
N PRO A 116 0.41 -9.33 10.08
CA PRO A 116 1.75 -9.45 10.64
C PRO A 116 2.68 -10.33 9.79
N ASP A 117 2.23 -11.51 9.38
CA ASP A 117 3.06 -12.49 8.66
C ASP A 117 3.52 -11.94 7.29
N GLU A 118 2.58 -11.43 6.48
CA GLU A 118 2.92 -10.84 5.19
C GLU A 118 3.75 -9.55 5.33
N THR A 119 3.52 -8.78 6.39
CA THR A 119 4.26 -7.56 6.67
C THR A 119 5.70 -7.86 7.05
N VAL A 120 5.95 -8.88 7.88
CA VAL A 120 7.31 -9.35 8.20
C VAL A 120 8.04 -9.75 6.90
N LEU A 121 7.38 -10.52 6.03
CA LEU A 121 7.98 -10.89 4.74
C LEU A 121 8.23 -9.68 3.83
N MET A 122 7.36 -8.68 3.86
CA MET A 122 7.53 -7.42 3.13
C MET A 122 8.72 -6.63 3.65
N VAL A 123 8.90 -6.47 4.97
CA VAL A 123 10.01 -5.67 5.53
C VAL A 123 11.38 -6.28 5.25
N HIS A 124 11.48 -7.59 4.99
CA HIS A 124 12.73 -8.23 4.57
C HIS A 124 13.03 -8.09 3.07
N ALA A 125 12.15 -7.46 2.28
CA ALA A 125 12.43 -7.18 0.87
C ALA A 125 13.54 -6.13 0.68
N ASP A 126 14.09 -6.07 -0.54
CA ASP A 126 15.09 -5.07 -0.88
C ASP A 126 14.44 -3.70 -1.15
N PHE A 127 14.76 -2.74 -0.29
CA PHE A 127 14.36 -1.34 -0.38
C PHE A 127 15.56 -0.39 -0.52
N GLY A 128 16.75 -0.90 -0.88
CA GLY A 128 17.96 -0.09 -1.02
C GLY A 128 17.85 0.99 -2.10
N TRP A 129 16.83 0.94 -2.96
CA TRP A 129 16.51 2.02 -3.88
C TRP A 129 16.04 3.29 -3.16
N ILE A 130 15.32 3.18 -2.04
CA ILE A 130 14.86 4.35 -1.27
C ILE A 130 16.06 5.13 -0.71
N GLU A 131 17.09 4.43 -0.24
CA GLU A 131 18.33 5.03 0.25
C GLU A 131 19.09 5.77 -0.86
N ARG A 132 19.11 5.21 -2.07
CA ARG A 132 19.73 5.86 -3.24
C ARG A 132 18.97 7.13 -3.62
N GLU A 133 17.65 7.06 -3.72
CA GLU A 133 16.79 8.23 -3.99
C GLU A 133 17.02 9.34 -2.97
N LEU A 134 17.09 9.02 -1.66
CA LEU A 134 17.38 10.01 -0.62
C LEU A 134 18.81 10.58 -0.66
N THR A 135 19.75 9.85 -1.25
CA THR A 135 21.11 10.35 -1.47
C THR A 135 21.12 11.38 -2.61
N GLU A 136 20.29 11.18 -3.63
CA GLU A 136 20.15 12.08 -4.78
C GLU A 136 19.26 13.29 -4.48
N ASP A 137 18.16 13.10 -3.76
CA ASP A 137 17.25 14.13 -3.27
C ASP A 137 16.94 13.95 -1.77
N PRO A 138 17.73 14.59 -0.88
CA PRO A 138 17.52 14.51 0.57
C PRO A 138 16.21 15.12 1.07
N ASP A 139 15.53 15.94 0.26
CA ASP A 139 14.30 16.64 0.66
C ASP A 139 13.03 15.78 0.47
N LEU A 140 13.18 14.52 0.02
CA LEU A 140 12.08 13.54 -0.10
C LEU A 140 11.56 13.06 1.26
N ARG A 141 10.85 13.94 1.97
CA ARG A 141 10.35 13.72 3.35
C ARG A 141 9.56 12.42 3.53
N LEU A 142 8.76 12.03 2.54
CA LEU A 142 7.98 10.78 2.61
C LEU A 142 8.87 9.54 2.51
N ALA A 143 9.87 9.56 1.64
CA ALA A 143 10.85 8.48 1.54
C ALA A 143 11.67 8.37 2.82
N ALA A 144 12.13 9.50 3.38
CA ALA A 144 12.85 9.53 4.66
C ALA A 144 12.01 8.95 5.80
N ARG A 145 10.71 9.32 5.87
CA ARG A 145 9.79 8.75 6.86
C ARG A 145 9.58 7.25 6.68
N ALA A 146 9.37 6.80 5.44
CA ALA A 146 9.19 5.38 5.12
C ALA A 146 10.42 4.55 5.51
N LEU A 147 11.62 5.05 5.17
CA LEU A 147 12.87 4.39 5.53
C LEU A 147 13.07 4.36 7.06
N GLY A 148 12.78 5.45 7.76
CA GLY A 148 12.84 5.49 9.22
C GLY A 148 11.92 4.47 9.89
N ALA A 149 10.68 4.33 9.40
CA ALA A 149 9.73 3.32 9.88
C ALA A 149 10.23 1.89 9.61
N LEU A 150 10.76 1.63 8.41
CA LEU A 150 11.33 0.34 8.03
C LEU A 150 12.50 -0.05 8.94
N THR A 151 13.45 0.86 9.19
CA THR A 151 14.60 0.61 10.07
C THR A 151 14.15 0.29 11.49
N ALA A 152 13.24 1.08 12.06
CA ALA A 152 12.74 0.86 13.42
C ALA A 152 12.09 -0.53 13.59
N VAL A 153 11.31 -0.99 12.60
CA VAL A 153 10.70 -2.31 12.63
C VAL A 153 11.73 -3.42 12.45
N ARG A 154 12.69 -3.27 11.52
CA ARG A 154 13.77 -4.25 11.32
C ARG A 154 14.61 -4.43 12.58
N ASP A 155 14.97 -3.34 13.25
CA ASP A 155 15.72 -3.38 14.51
C ASP A 155 14.93 -4.12 15.60
N SER A 156 13.62 -3.86 15.68
CA SER A 156 12.73 -4.52 16.64
C SER A 156 12.60 -6.03 16.37
N LEU A 157 12.52 -6.44 15.10
CA LEU A 157 12.45 -7.85 14.71
C LEU A 157 13.79 -8.57 14.93
N GLY A 158 14.92 -7.93 14.59
CA GLY A 158 16.25 -8.50 14.82
C GLY A 158 16.57 -8.72 16.31
N ALA A 159 16.08 -7.85 17.19
CA ALA A 159 16.20 -8.03 18.63
C ALA A 159 15.43 -9.28 19.14
N LEU A 160 14.28 -9.60 18.53
CA LEU A 160 13.48 -10.77 18.89
C LEU A 160 14.12 -12.09 18.44
N GLU A 161 14.93 -12.11 17.38
CA GLU A 161 15.62 -13.32 16.91
C GLU A 161 16.85 -13.71 17.76
N THR A 162 17.37 -12.77 18.55
CA THR A 162 18.54 -12.97 19.42
C THR A 162 18.22 -13.35 20.87
N THR A 163 16.94 -13.51 21.22
CA THR A 163 16.46 -13.81 22.58
C THR A 163 15.91 -15.23 22.68
#